data_AF-A0AAD6UVB3-F1
#
_entry.id   AF-A0AAD6UVB3-F1
#
_cell.length_a   1.000
_cell.length_b   1.000
_cell.length_c   1.000
_cell.angle_alpha   90.00
_cell.angle_beta   90.00
_cell.angle_gamma   90.00
#
_symmetry.space_group_name_H-M   'P 1'
#
loop_
_entity.id
_entity.type
_entity.pdbx_description
1 polymer ?
#
loop_
_entity_poly.entity_id
_entity_poly.type
_entity_poly.pdbx_seq_one_letter_code
_entity_poly.pdbx_strand_id
1 'polypeptide(L)'
;AALEALYDSAESFPQPKCHPETRTRILDDLYTWAIGTGSSHAIFWLYGPAQAGAGKSAIMQSLCQRLQDGHHLGGSFFFKRGDTIRASAKVLFATLACQLTLGSSALRGLISKRAKHDPSVVRRSLSVQLRELIIQPCKSLKNPTISLLLIDGLDECESQELQQEVLRLLSD
;
A
#
# COMPACT_ATOMS: atom_id res chain seq x y z
N ALA A 1 -1.89 -12.06 6.35
CA ALA A 1 -2.25 -10.84 5.59
C ALA A 1 -3.75 -10.61 5.77
N ALA A 2 -4.17 -9.36 5.86
CA ALA A 2 -5.59 -8.97 5.84
C ALA A 2 -6.07 -8.96 4.38
N LEU A 3 -6.67 -10.07 3.93
CA LEU A 3 -7.04 -10.23 2.53
C LEU A 3 -8.18 -9.30 2.12
N GLU A 4 -9.06 -8.89 3.05
CA GLU A 4 -10.17 -7.98 2.72
C GLU A 4 -9.68 -6.55 2.40
N ALA A 5 -8.45 -6.20 2.78
CA ALA A 5 -7.86 -4.89 2.58
C ALA A 5 -7.17 -4.71 1.21
N LEU A 6 -7.05 -5.77 0.40
CA LEU A 6 -6.46 -5.70 -0.94
C LEU A 6 -7.40 -4.93 -1.89
N TYR A 7 -6.83 -4.25 -2.87
CA TYR A 7 -7.62 -3.52 -3.89
C TYR A 7 -8.61 -4.44 -4.63
N ASP A 8 -8.20 -5.70 -4.84
CA ASP A 8 -8.94 -6.73 -5.55
C ASP A 8 -9.71 -7.72 -4.66
N SER A 9 -9.93 -7.37 -3.39
CA SER A 9 -10.71 -8.20 -2.47
C SER A 9 -12.17 -8.34 -2.92
N ALA A 10 -12.75 -9.54 -2.73
CA ALA A 10 -14.15 -9.81 -3.04
C ALA A 10 -15.10 -8.92 -2.20
N GLU A 11 -14.66 -8.52 -1.01
CA GLU A 11 -15.43 -7.74 -0.04
C GLU A 11 -15.57 -6.28 -0.46
N SER A 12 -14.76 -5.87 -1.44
CA SER A 12 -14.82 -4.55 -2.07
C SER A 12 -15.56 -4.56 -3.41
N PHE A 13 -16.19 -5.68 -3.81
CA PHE A 13 -16.92 -5.77 -5.08
C PHE A 13 -18.32 -5.12 -5.02
N PRO A 14 -18.74 -4.35 -6.04
CA PRO A 14 -17.92 -3.87 -7.15
C PRO A 14 -16.93 -2.80 -6.68
N GLN A 15 -15.66 -2.91 -7.10
CA GLN A 15 -14.64 -1.95 -6.74
C GLN A 15 -15.01 -0.56 -7.25
N PRO A 16 -14.87 0.49 -6.43
CA PRO A 16 -15.05 1.85 -6.93
C PRO A 16 -13.95 2.09 -7.98
N LYS A 17 -14.34 2.29 -9.24
CA LYS A 17 -13.42 2.61 -10.34
C LYS A 17 -13.81 3.96 -10.92
N CYS A 18 -12.83 4.68 -11.46
CA CYS A 18 -13.14 5.86 -12.25
C CYS A 18 -14.01 5.44 -13.44
N HIS A 19 -15.05 6.22 -13.75
CA HIS A 19 -15.77 6.01 -15.00
C HIS A 19 -14.79 6.16 -16.17
N PRO A 20 -14.97 5.40 -17.26
CA PRO A 20 -14.17 5.56 -18.46
C PRO A 20 -14.08 7.04 -18.84
N GLU A 21 -12.89 7.47 -19.28
CA GLU A 21 -12.60 8.84 -19.73
C GLU A 21 -12.67 9.93 -18.65
N THR A 22 -13.00 9.58 -17.40
CA THR A 22 -12.95 10.53 -16.28
C THR A 22 -11.62 10.42 -15.54
N ARG A 23 -11.11 11.56 -15.04
CA ARG A 23 -9.92 11.62 -14.17
C ARG A 23 -8.65 11.01 -14.81
N THR A 24 -8.62 10.96 -16.13
CA THR A 24 -7.49 10.46 -16.93
C THR A 24 -6.22 11.22 -16.63
N ARG A 25 -6.29 12.56 -16.62
CA ARG A 25 -5.14 13.42 -16.32
C ARG A 25 -4.47 13.10 -14.99
N ILE A 26 -5.24 13.00 -13.89
CA ILE A 26 -4.64 12.70 -12.57
C ILE A 26 -4.11 11.26 -12.52
N LEU A 27 -4.76 10.31 -13.19
CA LEU A 27 -4.26 8.94 -13.29
C LEU A 27 -2.96 8.86 -14.10
N ASP A 28 -2.82 9.64 -15.16
CA ASP A 28 -1.59 9.75 -15.95
C ASP A 28 -0.49 10.41 -15.13
N ASP A 29 -0.78 11.54 -14.48
CA ASP A 29 0.19 12.24 -13.62
C ASP A 29 0.71 11.30 -12.50
N LEU A 30 -0.20 10.58 -11.83
CA LEU A 30 0.15 9.60 -10.79
C LEU A 30 0.96 8.43 -11.34
N TYR A 31 0.57 7.88 -12.50
CA TYR A 31 1.27 6.76 -13.10
C TYR A 31 2.68 7.18 -13.54
N THR A 32 2.81 8.31 -14.22
CA THR A 32 4.10 8.88 -14.63
C THR A 32 4.99 9.18 -13.42
N TRP A 33 4.44 9.70 -12.33
CA TRP A 33 5.17 9.86 -11.08
C TRP A 33 5.64 8.51 -10.51
N ALA A 34 4.76 7.50 -10.50
CA ALA A 34 5.02 6.20 -9.92
C ALA A 34 6.12 5.41 -10.66
N ILE A 35 6.15 5.46 -12.00
CA ILE A 35 7.12 4.71 -12.80
C ILE A 35 8.32 5.54 -13.27
N GLY A 36 8.28 6.86 -13.06
CA GLY A 36 9.29 7.79 -13.54
C GLY A 36 10.60 7.69 -12.76
N THR A 37 11.72 7.70 -13.48
CA THR A 37 13.08 7.59 -12.90
C THR A 37 13.62 8.89 -12.28
N GLY A 38 12.84 9.99 -12.33
CA GLY A 38 13.28 11.34 -11.93
C GLY A 38 12.53 11.98 -10.76
N SER A 39 11.56 11.29 -10.15
CA SER A 39 10.90 11.84 -8.95
C SER A 39 11.88 11.81 -7.77
N SER A 40 12.20 12.98 -7.20
CA SER A 40 12.98 13.09 -5.97
C SER A 40 12.18 12.68 -4.71
N HIS A 41 10.89 12.40 -4.85
CA HIS A 41 9.98 12.13 -3.75
C HIS A 41 9.56 10.66 -3.73
N ALA A 42 9.79 9.99 -2.59
CA ALA A 42 9.42 8.60 -2.36
C ALA A 42 7.91 8.40 -2.07
N ILE A 43 7.18 9.48 -1.77
CA ILE A 43 5.77 9.46 -1.38
C ILE A 43 4.99 10.49 -2.19
N PHE A 44 3.83 10.08 -2.71
CA PHE A 44 2.83 10.98 -3.27
C PHE A 44 1.61 10.98 -2.35
N TRP A 45 1.21 12.17 -1.90
CA TRP A 45 0.01 12.33 -1.09
C TRP A 45 -1.16 12.78 -1.96
N LEU A 46 -2.11 11.88 -2.22
CA LEU A 46 -3.35 12.22 -2.93
C LEU A 46 -4.38 12.74 -1.93
N TYR A 47 -4.60 14.06 -1.95
CA TYR A 47 -5.61 14.73 -1.13
C TYR A 47 -6.62 15.46 -2.01
N GLY A 48 -7.77 15.79 -1.42
CA GLY A 48 -8.85 16.46 -2.12
C GLY A 48 -10.05 16.62 -1.18
N PRO A 49 -11.07 17.39 -1.61
CA PRO A 49 -12.20 17.76 -0.76
C PRO A 49 -12.79 16.56 -0.02
N ALA A 50 -13.15 16.80 1.25
CA ALA A 50 -13.63 15.78 2.19
C ALA A 50 -15.04 15.26 1.88
N GLN A 51 -15.70 15.78 0.84
CA GLN A 51 -17.03 15.31 0.44
C GLN A 51 -16.97 13.85 -0.01
N ALA A 52 -17.82 13.02 0.61
CA ALA A 52 -18.08 11.66 0.14
C ALA A 52 -18.43 11.72 -1.36
N GLY A 53 -17.70 10.97 -2.19
CA GLY A 53 -17.87 11.00 -3.66
C GLY A 53 -16.83 11.80 -4.45
N ALA A 54 -15.88 12.49 -3.81
CA ALA A 54 -14.70 13.02 -4.51
C ALA A 54 -13.89 11.91 -5.22
N GLY A 55 -14.12 10.65 -4.82
CA GLY A 55 -13.68 9.43 -5.48
C GLY A 55 -12.18 9.20 -5.46
N LYS A 56 -11.47 9.67 -4.43
CA LYS A 56 -10.05 9.36 -4.20
C LYS A 56 -9.82 7.84 -4.23
N SER A 57 -10.63 7.08 -3.51
CA SER A 57 -10.59 5.61 -3.54
C SER A 57 -10.81 5.05 -4.94
N ALA A 58 -11.64 5.67 -5.78
CA ALA A 58 -11.82 5.26 -7.17
C ALA A 58 -10.57 5.52 -8.04
N ILE A 59 -9.86 6.63 -7.78
CA ILE A 59 -8.56 6.93 -8.40
C ILE A 59 -7.53 5.89 -7.93
N MET A 60 -7.43 5.64 -6.63
CA MET A 60 -6.49 4.68 -6.04
C MET A 60 -6.72 3.26 -6.59
N GLN A 61 -7.97 2.81 -6.67
CA GLN A 61 -8.35 1.54 -7.28
C GLN A 61 -7.97 1.46 -8.76
N SER A 62 -8.28 2.51 -9.54
CA SER A 62 -7.93 2.56 -10.96
C SER A 62 -6.40 2.57 -11.18
N LEU A 63 -5.66 3.24 -10.30
CA LEU A 63 -4.20 3.26 -10.30
C LEU A 63 -3.61 1.90 -9.93
N CYS A 64 -4.16 1.21 -8.92
CA CYS A 64 -3.78 -0.16 -8.58
C CYS A 64 -3.91 -1.08 -9.79
N GLN A 65 -5.04 -1.06 -10.49
CA GLN A 65 -5.23 -1.86 -11.71
C GLN A 65 -4.16 -1.54 -12.77
N ARG A 66 -3.94 -0.26 -13.07
CA ARG A 66 -2.96 0.16 -14.08
C ARG A 66 -1.53 -0.26 -13.71
N LEU A 67 -1.16 -0.15 -12.44
CA LEU A 67 0.15 -0.58 -11.94
C LEU A 67 0.29 -2.11 -11.93
N GLN A 68 -0.79 -2.84 -11.66
CA GLN A 68 -0.81 -4.30 -11.74
C GLN A 68 -0.57 -4.76 -13.19
N ASP A 69 -1.27 -4.15 -14.14
CA ASP A 69 -1.14 -4.47 -15.57
C ASP A 69 0.27 -4.14 -16.10
N GLY A 70 0.92 -3.11 -15.54
CA GLY A 70 2.30 -2.73 -15.82
C GLY A 70 3.36 -3.48 -15.00
N HIS A 71 2.99 -4.44 -14.15
CA HIS A 71 3.90 -5.15 -13.24
C HIS A 71 4.71 -4.25 -12.26
N HIS A 72 4.13 -3.11 -11.89
CA HIS A 72 4.72 -2.14 -10.96
C HIS A 72 4.05 -2.13 -9.58
N LEU A 73 2.91 -2.81 -9.41
CA LEU A 73 2.22 -2.90 -8.12
C LEU A 73 2.96 -3.84 -7.17
N GLY A 74 3.47 -3.30 -6.06
CA GLY A 74 4.06 -4.07 -4.96
C GLY A 74 3.04 -4.54 -3.93
N GLY A 75 1.95 -3.77 -3.76
CA GLY A 75 0.86 -4.10 -2.85
C GLY A 75 -0.05 -2.92 -2.58
N SER A 76 -1.19 -3.21 -1.97
CA SER A 76 -2.19 -2.21 -1.61
C SER A 76 -2.81 -2.49 -0.24
N PHE A 77 -3.29 -1.44 0.42
CA PHE A 77 -4.09 -1.54 1.62
C PHE A 77 -5.17 -0.45 1.63
N PHE A 78 -6.43 -0.88 1.62
CA PHE A 78 -7.59 -0.02 1.66
C PHE A 78 -8.22 -0.09 3.04
N PHE A 79 -8.00 0.93 3.85
CA PHE A 79 -8.68 1.09 5.13
C PHE A 79 -10.20 1.17 4.91
N LYS A 80 -10.96 0.81 5.94
CA LYS A 80 -12.41 0.94 5.96
C LYS A 80 -12.91 1.11 7.38
N ARG A 81 -13.59 2.22 7.66
CA ARG A 81 -14.08 2.53 9.00
C ARG A 81 -15.17 1.51 9.40
N GLY A 82 -15.09 1.02 10.63
CA GLY A 82 -16.04 0.05 11.17
C GLY A 82 -15.79 -1.40 10.76
N ASP A 83 -14.83 -1.65 9.86
CA ASP A 83 -14.34 -3.00 9.56
C ASP A 83 -13.22 -3.36 10.55
N THR A 84 -13.37 -4.47 11.27
CA THR A 84 -12.47 -4.85 12.37
C THR A 84 -11.06 -5.17 11.90
N ILE A 85 -10.88 -5.57 10.64
CA ILE A 85 -9.59 -5.91 10.08
C ILE A 85 -9.03 -4.73 9.31
N ARG A 86 -9.82 -4.13 8.41
CA ARG A 86 -9.36 -3.04 7.54
C ARG A 86 -9.16 -1.73 8.28
N ALA A 87 -9.83 -1.47 9.40
CA ALA A 87 -9.58 -0.28 10.20
C ALA A 87 -8.26 -0.36 10.98
N SER A 88 -7.71 -1.56 11.21
CA SER A 88 -6.55 -1.72 12.09
C SER A 88 -5.23 -1.50 11.36
N ALA A 89 -4.48 -0.47 11.76
CA ALA A 89 -3.13 -0.24 11.23
C ALA A 89 -2.16 -1.38 11.57
N LYS A 90 -2.45 -2.17 12.62
CA LYS A 90 -1.57 -3.26 13.11
C LYS A 90 -1.30 -4.33 12.06
N VAL A 91 -2.19 -4.48 11.08
CA VAL A 91 -2.06 -5.44 9.97
C VAL A 91 -1.53 -4.81 8.68
N LEU A 92 -1.35 -3.49 8.62
CA LEU A 92 -0.95 -2.74 7.42
C LEU A 92 0.37 -3.27 6.83
N PHE A 93 1.48 -3.10 7.57
CA PHE A 93 2.81 -3.41 7.03
C PHE A 93 3.04 -4.90 6.83
N ALA A 94 2.52 -5.76 7.72
CA ALA A 94 2.55 -7.21 7.49
C ALA A 94 1.78 -7.64 6.23
N THR A 95 0.67 -6.96 5.92
CA THR A 95 -0.13 -7.25 4.72
C THR A 95 0.56 -6.76 3.44
N LEU A 96 1.15 -5.56 3.46
CA LEU A 96 1.95 -5.04 2.36
C LEU A 96 3.21 -5.91 2.11
N ALA A 97 3.91 -6.31 3.17
CA ALA A 97 5.06 -7.20 3.08
C ALA A 97 4.69 -8.56 2.46
N CYS A 98 3.53 -9.11 2.81
CA CYS A 98 3.05 -10.34 2.21
C CYS A 98 2.80 -10.19 0.70
N GLN A 99 2.19 -9.09 0.26
CA GLN A 99 1.98 -8.81 -1.16
C GLN A 99 3.31 -8.63 -1.93
N LEU A 100 4.31 -7.97 -1.33
CA LEU A 100 5.65 -7.86 -1.92
C LEU A 100 6.30 -9.22 -2.21
N THR A 101 6.03 -10.23 -1.38
CA THR A 101 6.52 -11.60 -1.65
C THR A 101 5.88 -12.24 -2.88
N LEU A 102 4.68 -11.83 -3.25
CA LEU A 102 3.99 -12.34 -4.43
C LEU A 102 4.56 -11.70 -5.69
N GLY A 103 4.80 -10.38 -5.67
CA GLY A 103 5.32 -9.61 -6.80
C GLY A 103 6.83 -9.74 -7.06
N SER A 104 7.65 -10.12 -6.07
CA SER A 104 9.10 -10.23 -6.22
C SER A 104 9.68 -11.49 -5.56
N SER A 105 10.30 -12.36 -6.36
CA SER A 105 10.97 -13.57 -5.87
C SER A 105 12.18 -13.25 -4.97
N ALA A 106 12.88 -12.15 -5.26
CA ALA A 106 14.00 -11.68 -4.44
C ALA A 106 13.53 -11.22 -3.05
N LEU A 107 12.47 -10.42 -2.98
CA LEU A 107 11.86 -10.02 -1.70
C LEU A 107 11.22 -11.20 -0.99
N ARG A 108 10.59 -12.14 -1.71
CA ARG A 108 10.04 -13.36 -1.13
C ARG A 108 11.06 -14.10 -0.29
N GLY A 109 12.28 -14.31 -0.80
CA GLY A 109 13.34 -14.98 -0.07
C GLY A 109 13.71 -14.25 1.24
N LEU A 110 13.91 -12.93 1.15
CA LEU A 110 14.32 -12.11 2.29
C LEU A 110 13.24 -12.01 3.37
N ILE A 111 12.01 -11.66 2.98
CA ILE A 111 10.87 -11.49 3.88
C ILE A 111 10.49 -12.83 4.51
N SER A 112 10.42 -13.90 3.71
CA SER A 112 10.08 -15.24 4.24
C SER A 112 11.14 -15.75 5.19
N LYS A 113 12.44 -15.50 4.93
CA LYS A 113 13.52 -15.86 5.85
C LYS A 113 13.37 -15.11 7.18
N ARG A 114 13.10 -13.80 7.15
CA ARG A 114 12.88 -13.01 8.36
C ARG A 114 11.68 -13.54 9.17
N ALA A 115 10.55 -13.76 8.52
CA ALA A 115 9.32 -14.25 9.15
C ALA A 115 9.45 -15.68 9.68
N LYS A 116 10.20 -16.57 9.01
CA LYS A 116 10.49 -17.93 9.51
C LYS A 116 11.39 -17.92 10.75
N HIS A 117 12.39 -17.05 10.77
CA HIS A 117 13.29 -16.91 11.92
C HIS A 117 12.55 -16.33 13.14
N ASP A 118 11.61 -15.42 12.92
CA ASP A 118 10.83 -14.81 14.00
C ASP A 118 9.38 -14.56 13.55
N PRO A 119 8.49 -15.55 13.75
CA PRO A 119 7.10 -15.42 13.37
C PRO A 119 6.36 -14.28 14.10
N SER A 120 6.87 -13.84 15.26
CA SER A 120 6.25 -12.75 16.02
C SER A 120 6.34 -11.40 15.30
N VAL A 121 7.29 -11.24 14.37
CA VAL A 121 7.56 -9.98 13.67
C VAL A 121 6.31 -9.37 13.03
N VAL A 122 5.39 -10.19 12.52
CA VAL A 122 4.15 -9.74 11.87
C VAL A 122 3.11 -9.20 12.85
N ARG A 123 3.34 -9.33 14.16
CA ARG A 123 2.50 -8.82 15.25
C ARG A 123 3.23 -7.82 16.15
N ARG A 124 4.48 -7.46 15.83
CA ARG A 124 5.23 -6.43 16.56
C ARG A 124 4.73 -5.03 16.21
N SER A 125 5.34 -4.02 16.83
CA SER A 125 5.03 -2.61 16.55
C SER A 125 5.11 -2.29 15.06
N LEU A 126 4.37 -1.27 14.62
CA LEU A 126 4.35 -0.81 13.23
C LEU A 126 5.76 -0.49 12.73
N SER A 127 6.56 0.17 13.59
CA SER A 127 7.97 0.49 13.32
C SER A 127 8.83 -0.74 13.02
N VAL A 128 8.65 -1.82 13.80
CA VAL A 128 9.38 -3.07 13.61
C VAL A 128 8.92 -3.78 12.34
N GLN A 129 7.61 -3.84 12.11
CA GLN A 129 7.05 -4.44 10.89
C GLN A 129 7.57 -3.72 9.63
N LEU A 130 7.45 -2.40 9.55
CA LEU A 130 7.92 -1.60 8.42
C LEU A 130 9.43 -1.81 8.19
N ARG A 131 10.23 -1.67 9.26
CA ARG A 131 11.69 -1.77 9.15
C ARG A 131 12.13 -3.16 8.69
N GLU A 132 11.64 -4.21 9.32
CA GLU A 132 12.19 -5.57 9.15
C GLU A 132 11.54 -6.35 8.02
N LEU A 133 10.30 -6.02 7.63
CA LEU A 133 9.58 -6.71 6.57
C LEU A 133 9.57 -5.97 5.24
N ILE A 134 9.85 -4.66 5.22
CA ILE A 134 9.82 -3.85 3.99
C ILE A 134 11.17 -3.17 3.77
N ILE A 135 11.59 -2.27 4.66
CA ILE A 135 12.78 -1.43 4.43
C ILE A 135 14.06 -2.26 4.31
N GLN A 136 14.35 -3.12 5.29
CA GLN A 136 15.58 -3.94 5.30
C GLN A 136 15.64 -4.92 4.11
N PRO A 137 14.56 -5.68 3.79
CA PRO A 137 14.52 -6.49 2.58
C PRO A 137 14.78 -5.69 1.30
N CYS A 138 14.14 -4.54 1.12
CA CYS A 138 14.34 -3.69 -0.05
C CYS A 138 15.79 -3.16 -0.14
N LYS A 139 16.37 -2.71 0.98
CA LYS A 139 17.78 -2.25 1.04
C LYS A 139 18.81 -3.36 0.76
N SER A 140 18.43 -4.62 0.93
CA SER A 140 19.31 -5.76 0.68
C SER A 140 19.33 -6.21 -0.80
N LEU A 141 18.45 -5.65 -1.63
CA LEU A 141 18.42 -5.95 -3.07
C LEU A 141 19.57 -5.25 -3.78
N LYS A 142 20.33 -6.01 -4.58
CA LYS A 142 21.39 -5.46 -5.44
C LYS A 142 20.82 -4.63 -6.59
N ASN A 143 19.72 -5.09 -7.17
CA ASN A 143 19.02 -4.47 -8.29
C ASN A 143 17.53 -4.33 -7.90
N PRO A 144 17.16 -3.31 -7.12
CA PRO A 144 15.77 -3.12 -6.73
C PRO A 144 14.92 -2.77 -7.97
N THR A 145 13.85 -3.52 -8.19
CA THR A 145 12.78 -3.11 -9.12
C THR A 145 11.82 -2.19 -8.39
N ILE A 146 11.35 -1.15 -9.08
CA ILE A 146 10.33 -0.24 -8.54
C ILE A 146 9.08 -1.05 -8.20
N SER A 147 8.66 -1.00 -6.93
CA SER A 147 7.45 -1.65 -6.43
C SER A 147 6.65 -0.60 -5.65
N LEU A 148 5.45 -0.28 -6.13
CA LEU A 148 4.59 0.73 -5.52
C LEU A 148 3.70 0.11 -4.45
N LEU A 149 3.68 0.73 -3.27
CA LEU A 149 2.74 0.42 -2.21
C LEU A 149 1.68 1.52 -2.16
N LEU A 150 0.42 1.15 -2.26
CA LEU A 150 -0.70 2.09 -2.20
C LEU A 150 -1.46 1.93 -0.89
N ILE A 151 -1.72 3.04 -0.22
CA ILE A 151 -2.49 3.08 1.03
C ILE A 151 -3.63 4.07 0.81
N ASP A 152 -4.87 3.60 0.88
CA ASP A 152 -6.08 4.42 0.74
C ASP A 152 -6.86 4.46 2.05
N GLY A 153 -7.49 5.60 2.33
CA GLY A 153 -8.38 5.78 3.48
C GLY A 153 -7.67 5.80 4.83
N LEU A 154 -6.43 6.32 4.94
CA LEU A 154 -5.73 6.36 6.24
C LEU A 154 -6.53 7.08 7.34
N ASP A 155 -7.43 8.01 6.97
CA ASP A 155 -8.40 8.68 7.84
C ASP A 155 -9.58 7.79 8.31
N GLU A 156 -9.68 6.58 7.78
CA GLU A 156 -10.59 5.51 8.19
C GLU A 156 -9.95 4.51 9.16
N CYS A 157 -8.72 4.77 9.61
CA CYS A 157 -8.04 3.98 10.62
C CYS A 157 -8.76 4.05 11.99
N GLU A 158 -8.60 2.99 12.80
CA GLU A 158 -9.26 2.80 14.09
C GLU A 158 -8.90 3.86 15.15
N SER A 159 -7.74 4.51 15.07
CA SER A 159 -7.33 5.55 16.01
C SER A 159 -6.46 6.63 15.37
N GLN A 160 -6.57 7.86 15.89
CA GLN A 160 -5.78 9.00 15.44
C GLN A 160 -4.30 8.83 15.78
N GLU A 161 -3.98 8.20 16.92
CA GLU A 161 -2.62 7.91 17.34
C GLU A 161 -1.93 6.95 16.36
N LEU A 162 -2.62 5.89 15.93
CA LEU A 162 -2.10 4.95 14.94
C LEU A 162 -1.95 5.60 13.57
N GLN A 163 -2.89 6.46 13.18
CA GLN A 163 -2.76 7.26 11.96
C GLN A 163 -1.49 8.13 11.99
N GLN A 164 -1.24 8.84 13.10
CA GLN A 164 -0.05 9.67 13.27
C GLN A 164 1.23 8.82 13.30
N GLU A 165 1.20 7.64 13.93
CA GLU A 165 2.32 6.71 13.93
C GLU A 165 2.67 6.25 12.51
N VAL A 166 1.68 5.86 11.71
CA VAL A 166 1.88 5.49 10.30
C VAL A 166 2.51 6.65 9.53
N LEU A 167 1.97 7.87 9.65
CA LEU A 167 2.50 9.04 8.95
C LEU A 167 3.95 9.36 9.33
N ARG A 168 4.26 9.30 10.63
CA ARG A 168 5.61 9.50 11.13
C ARG A 168 6.58 8.48 10.52
N LEU A 169 6.22 7.21 10.56
CA LEU A 169 7.04 6.12 10.05
C LEU A 169 7.29 6.18 8.53
N LEU A 170 6.35 6.74 7.78
CA LEU A 170 6.51 6.94 6.34
C LEU A 170 7.36 8.19 6.02
N SER A 171 7.46 9.13 6.95
CA SER A 171 8.21 10.39 6.77
C SER A 171 9.68 10.30 7.19
N ASP A 172 10.05 9.23 7.90
CA ASP A 172 11.42 8.93 8.38
C ASP A 172 12.29 8.25 7.30
#